data_AF-A0A7W1Z666-F1
#
_entry.id   AF-A0A7W1Z666-F1
#
_cell.length_a   1.000
_cell.length_b   1.000
_cell.length_c   1.000
_cell.angle_alpha   90.00
_cell.angle_beta   90.00
_cell.angle_gamma   90.00
#
_symmetry.space_group_name_H-M   'P 1'
#
loop_
_entity.id
_entity.type
_entity.pdbx_description
1 polymer ?
#
loop_
_entity_poly.entity_id
_entity_poly.type
_entity_poly.pdbx_seq_one_letter_code
_entity_poly.pdbx_strand_id
1 'polypeptide(L)'
;MCHLLKLARLVPTLSLLIGCQVAAPARVQAPPDSAAGEISFRLAGPGGAALLVPIYLNGEGPFEFVLDTGATITCVDQPLAERLNLPEQRGQIGLGAGVGGAGRVRLVGIDSLRLGAAEASGLTACVLDLQQVRAISPDVAGLLGLNFLKEFRVTLDFERNILLLQEAD
;
A
#
# COMPACT_ATOMS: atom_id res chain seq x y z
N MET A 1 12.34 40.74 66.40
CA MET A 1 10.93 40.90 66.00
C MET A 1 10.90 41.54 64.62
N CYS A 2 10.87 40.74 63.54
CA CYS A 2 10.14 41.04 62.30
C CYS A 2 10.22 39.84 61.33
N HIS A 3 9.08 39.55 60.73
CA HIS A 3 8.70 38.40 59.90
C HIS A 3 9.45 38.32 58.55
N LEU A 4 9.84 37.11 58.10
CA LEU A 4 9.10 36.22 57.18
C LEU A 4 8.88 36.81 55.78
N LEU A 5 9.46 36.19 54.74
CA LEU A 5 8.81 35.98 53.44
C LEU A 5 9.64 34.99 52.60
N LYS A 6 9.13 33.75 52.49
CA LYS A 6 9.57 32.74 51.52
C LYS A 6 9.02 33.15 50.15
N LEU A 7 9.87 33.42 49.16
CA LEU A 7 9.43 33.49 47.77
C LEU A 7 9.27 32.07 47.22
N ALA A 8 8.01 31.65 47.03
CA ALA A 8 7.67 30.48 46.25
C ALA A 8 7.84 30.83 44.75
N ARG A 9 8.76 30.14 44.06
CA ARG A 9 8.87 30.21 42.60
C ARG A 9 7.78 29.32 42.01
N LEU A 10 6.81 29.92 41.32
CA LEU A 10 5.87 29.18 40.47
C LEU A 10 6.65 28.56 39.30
N VAL A 11 6.59 27.25 39.17
CA VAL A 11 7.03 26.52 37.97
C VAL A 11 5.85 26.50 37.00
N PRO A 12 5.97 27.01 35.76
CA PRO A 12 4.92 26.87 34.78
C PRO A 12 4.88 25.42 34.33
N THR A 13 3.77 24.73 34.60
CA THR A 13 3.45 23.43 34.03
C THR A 13 3.32 23.58 32.52
N LEU A 14 4.33 23.10 31.79
CA LEU A 14 4.30 22.93 30.34
C LEU A 14 3.32 21.80 30.04
N SER A 15 2.07 22.15 29.73
CA SER A 15 1.07 21.21 29.22
C SER A 15 1.54 20.69 27.87
N LEU A 16 2.13 19.49 27.89
CA LEU A 16 2.44 18.73 26.70
C LEU A 16 1.10 18.32 26.07
N LEU A 17 0.65 19.10 25.08
CA LEU A 17 -0.43 18.68 24.19
C LEU A 17 0.10 17.50 23.38
N ILE A 18 -0.12 16.29 23.89
CA ILE A 18 0.02 15.06 23.13
C ILE A 18 -1.11 15.09 22.10
N GLY A 19 -0.84 15.75 20.98
CA GLY A 19 -1.68 15.67 19.80
C GLY A 19 -1.68 14.22 19.35
N CYS A 20 -2.81 13.54 19.53
CA CYS A 20 -3.05 12.24 18.92
C CYS A 20 -3.10 12.49 17.40
N GLN A 21 -1.98 12.30 16.72
CA GLN A 21 -1.93 12.29 15.26
C GLN A 21 -2.69 11.04 14.81
N VAL A 22 -3.99 11.17 14.57
CA VAL A 22 -4.78 10.13 13.91
C VAL A 22 -4.25 10.04 12.49
N ALA A 23 -3.68 8.90 12.12
CA ALA A 23 -3.23 8.64 10.76
C ALA A 23 -4.39 8.91 9.80
N ALA A 24 -4.21 9.85 8.88
CA ALA A 24 -5.21 10.16 7.87
C ALA A 24 -5.47 8.91 7.01
N PRO A 25 -6.72 8.69 6.56
CA PRO A 25 -7.01 7.59 5.64
C PRO A 25 -6.18 7.73 4.36
N ALA A 26 -5.83 6.60 3.76
CA ALA A 26 -5.13 6.57 2.49
C ALA A 26 -5.88 7.42 1.46
N ARG A 27 -5.15 8.29 0.74
CA ARG A 27 -5.72 9.15 -0.29
C ARG A 27 -5.27 8.64 -1.65
N VAL A 28 -6.24 8.30 -2.49
CA VAL A 28 -6.00 7.91 -3.88
C VAL A 28 -6.35 9.08 -4.78
N GLN A 29 -5.47 9.36 -5.74
CA GLN A 29 -5.65 10.37 -6.78
C GLN A 29 -5.70 9.65 -8.12
N ALA A 30 -6.74 9.93 -8.89
CA ALA A 30 -6.87 9.36 -10.20
C ALA A 30 -6.20 10.21 -11.29
N PRO A 31 -5.86 9.58 -12.42
CA PRO A 31 -5.34 10.30 -13.57
C PRO A 31 -6.38 11.32 -14.09
N PRO A 32 -5.95 12.50 -14.57
CA PRO A 32 -6.84 13.37 -15.34
C PRO A 32 -7.27 12.67 -16.64
N ASP A 33 -8.55 12.83 -16.99
CA ASP A 33 -9.42 12.07 -17.90
C ASP A 33 -9.01 12.00 -19.40
N SER A 34 -7.71 11.92 -19.68
CA SER A 34 -7.14 11.82 -21.02
C SER A 34 -6.31 10.55 -21.15
N ALA A 35 -6.05 10.10 -22.38
CA ALA A 35 -5.34 8.88 -22.77
C ALA A 35 -3.98 8.58 -22.06
N ALA A 36 -3.52 9.45 -21.16
CA ALA A 36 -2.43 9.26 -20.22
C ALA A 36 -2.70 8.18 -19.13
N GLY A 37 -3.90 7.60 -19.06
CA GLY A 37 -4.26 6.52 -18.14
C GLY A 37 -3.98 5.08 -18.63
N GLU A 38 -3.44 4.91 -19.84
CA GLU A 38 -3.10 3.58 -20.38
C GLU A 38 -1.84 3.01 -19.70
N ILE A 39 -1.96 1.81 -19.16
CA ILE A 39 -0.89 1.06 -18.52
C ILE A 39 -0.73 -0.27 -19.25
N SER A 40 0.47 -0.56 -19.78
CA SER A 40 0.75 -1.89 -20.33
C SER A 40 0.80 -2.93 -19.21
N PHE A 41 0.11 -4.05 -19.41
CA PHE A 41 0.22 -5.22 -18.54
C PHE A 41 0.85 -6.40 -19.29
N ARG A 42 1.29 -7.41 -18.54
CA ARG A 42 1.71 -8.71 -19.10
C ARG A 42 0.88 -9.85 -18.52
N LEU A 43 0.66 -10.89 -19.31
CA LEU A 43 0.06 -12.13 -18.83
C LEU A 43 1.15 -13.11 -18.39
N ALA A 44 0.94 -13.78 -17.27
CA ALA A 44 1.86 -14.79 -16.72
C ALA A 44 1.12 -16.02 -16.17
N GLY A 45 1.88 -17.08 -15.91
CA GLY A 45 1.36 -18.37 -15.45
C GLY A 45 0.66 -19.20 -16.54
N PRO A 46 0.19 -20.41 -16.20
CA PRO A 46 -0.48 -21.30 -17.14
C PRO A 46 -1.71 -20.62 -17.76
N GLY A 47 -1.74 -20.54 -19.10
CA GLY A 47 -2.85 -19.93 -19.83
C GLY A 47 -3.03 -18.42 -19.62
N GLY A 48 -2.04 -17.71 -19.06
CA GLY A 48 -2.16 -16.28 -18.78
C GLY A 48 -3.04 -15.96 -17.57
N ALA A 49 -3.07 -16.85 -16.58
CA ALA A 49 -3.94 -16.73 -15.40
C ALA A 49 -3.64 -15.51 -14.48
N ALA A 50 -2.51 -14.81 -14.68
CA ALA A 50 -2.17 -13.62 -13.91
C ALA A 50 -1.88 -12.41 -14.79
N LEU A 51 -2.43 -11.26 -14.40
CA LEU A 51 -2.17 -9.95 -14.97
C LEU A 51 -1.11 -9.23 -14.14
N LEU A 52 0.06 -9.00 -14.73
CA LEU A 52 1.18 -8.30 -14.12
C LEU A 52 1.20 -6.83 -14.53
N VAL A 53 1.25 -5.95 -13.54
CA VAL A 53 1.30 -4.49 -13.72
C VAL A 53 2.54 -3.87 -13.06
N PRO A 54 3.12 -2.80 -13.63
CA PRO A 54 4.28 -2.14 -13.07
C PRO A 54 3.90 -1.17 -11.95
N ILE A 55 4.37 -1.43 -10.73
CA ILE A 55 4.11 -0.61 -9.55
C ILE A 55 5.37 0.07 -9.06
N TYR A 56 5.27 1.36 -8.72
CA TYR A 56 6.30 2.06 -7.97
C TYR A 56 5.86 2.19 -6.51
N LEU A 57 6.74 1.85 -5.57
CA LEU A 57 6.54 2.04 -4.14
C LEU A 57 7.54 3.05 -3.62
N ASN A 58 7.07 4.12 -2.98
CA ASN A 58 7.90 5.20 -2.44
C ASN A 58 8.90 5.77 -3.47
N GLY A 59 8.52 5.78 -4.75
CA GLY A 59 9.36 6.22 -5.87
C GLY A 59 10.31 5.16 -6.45
N GLU A 60 10.46 4.00 -5.83
CA GLU A 60 11.29 2.90 -6.33
C GLU A 60 10.47 1.92 -7.19
N GLY A 61 11.07 1.39 -8.26
CA GLY A 61 10.40 0.46 -9.18
C GLY A 61 10.83 0.62 -10.65
N PRO A 62 10.06 0.06 -11.60
CA PRO A 62 8.80 -0.65 -11.38
C PRO A 62 9.03 -2.06 -10.81
N PHE A 63 8.13 -2.50 -9.94
CA PHE A 63 8.03 -3.86 -9.44
C PHE A 63 6.80 -4.54 -10.06
N GLU A 64 6.91 -5.83 -10.38
CA GLU A 64 5.78 -6.57 -10.96
C GLU A 64 4.81 -7.00 -9.87
N PHE A 65 3.58 -6.50 -9.96
CA PHE A 65 2.49 -6.87 -9.07
C PHE A 65 1.43 -7.62 -9.86
N VAL A 66 0.86 -8.66 -9.25
CA VAL A 66 -0.37 -9.26 -9.76
C VAL A 66 -1.52 -8.31 -9.44
N LEU A 67 -2.33 -7.96 -10.44
CA LEU A 67 -3.61 -7.30 -10.19
C LEU A 67 -4.57 -8.32 -9.58
N ASP A 68 -4.93 -8.14 -8.31
CA ASP A 68 -5.66 -9.15 -7.53
C ASP A 68 -6.91 -8.54 -6.87
N THR A 69 -8.06 -8.71 -7.54
CA THR A 69 -9.36 -8.30 -7.01
C THR A 69 -9.83 -9.14 -5.82
N GLY A 70 -9.19 -10.29 -5.55
CA GLY A 70 -9.46 -11.14 -4.39
C GLY A 70 -8.72 -10.69 -3.12
N ALA A 71 -7.72 -9.81 -3.26
CA ALA A 71 -7.00 -9.24 -2.14
C ALA A 71 -7.69 -7.98 -1.61
N THR A 72 -8.23 -8.03 -0.38
CA THR A 72 -8.84 -6.85 0.26
C THR A 72 -7.83 -5.70 0.46
N ILE A 73 -6.59 -6.04 0.79
CA ILE A 73 -5.48 -5.08 0.93
C ILE A 73 -4.33 -5.50 0.04
N THR A 74 -3.61 -4.51 -0.50
CA THR A 74 -2.36 -4.71 -1.22
C THR A 74 -1.36 -5.46 -0.33
N CYS A 75 -0.64 -6.40 -0.92
CA CYS A 75 0.38 -7.17 -0.22
C CYS A 75 1.71 -7.10 -0.96
N VAL A 76 2.80 -7.04 -0.21
CA VAL A 76 4.17 -6.99 -0.71
C VAL A 76 4.90 -8.26 -0.32
N ASP A 77 5.78 -8.74 -1.20
CA ASP A 77 6.66 -9.85 -0.89
C ASP A 77 7.65 -9.46 0.22
N GLN A 78 7.97 -10.40 1.11
CA GLN A 78 8.82 -10.15 2.26
C GLN A 78 10.21 -9.56 1.89
N PRO A 79 10.98 -10.16 0.96
CA PRO A 79 12.23 -9.57 0.45
C PRO A 79 12.09 -8.13 -0.04
N LEU A 80 10.97 -7.78 -0.69
CA LEU A 80 10.74 -6.41 -1.16
C LEU A 80 10.53 -5.45 0.01
N ALA A 81 9.69 -5.83 0.98
CA ALA A 81 9.42 -5.02 2.16
C ALA A 81 10.70 -4.73 2.96
N GLU A 82 11.56 -5.75 3.10
CA GLU A 82 12.86 -5.64 3.75
C GLU A 82 13.82 -4.74 2.95
N ARG A 83 13.90 -4.93 1.63
CA ARG A 83 14.75 -4.09 0.76
C ARG A 83 14.40 -2.61 0.83
N LEU A 84 13.11 -2.30 0.83
CA LEU A 84 12.59 -0.93 0.89
C LEU A 84 12.53 -0.37 2.33
N ASN A 85 12.89 -1.17 3.34
CA ASN A 85 12.76 -0.83 4.76
C ASN A 85 11.37 -0.27 5.12
N LEU A 86 10.31 -0.92 4.63
CA LEU A 86 8.94 -0.44 4.87
C LEU A 86 8.62 -0.45 6.38
N PRO A 87 8.06 0.65 6.93
CA PRO A 87 7.83 0.77 8.36
C PRO A 87 6.69 -0.16 8.82
N GLU A 88 6.99 -1.03 9.78
CA GLU A 88 6.01 -1.89 10.44
C GLU A 88 4.96 -1.06 11.19
N GLN A 89 3.67 -1.35 10.98
CA GLN A 89 2.55 -0.75 11.72
C GLN A 89 2.38 -1.46 13.06
N ARG A 90 3.26 -1.12 14.01
CA ARG A 90 3.32 -1.76 15.34
C ARG A 90 1.97 -1.70 16.06
N GLY A 91 1.59 -2.83 16.65
CA GLY A 91 0.32 -2.98 17.39
C GLY A 91 -0.89 -3.29 16.49
N GLN A 92 -0.72 -3.26 15.16
CA GLN A 92 -1.72 -3.72 14.22
C GLN A 92 -1.32 -5.09 13.68
N ILE A 93 -2.26 -6.01 13.66
CA ILE A 93 -2.08 -7.36 13.14
C ILE A 93 -3.23 -7.61 12.20
N GLY A 94 -2.88 -7.85 10.93
CA GLY A 94 -3.87 -8.26 9.94
C GLY A 94 -4.23 -9.73 10.15
N LEU A 95 -5.48 -10.07 9.87
CA LEU A 95 -5.87 -11.44 9.61
C LEU A 95 -5.99 -11.60 8.09
N GLY A 96 -5.12 -12.42 7.52
CA GLY A 96 -5.17 -12.80 6.11
C GLY A 96 -5.82 -14.16 5.98
N ALA A 97 -6.63 -14.35 4.94
CA ALA A 97 -7.12 -15.65 4.51
C ALA A 97 -7.06 -15.71 2.99
N GLY A 98 -6.45 -16.75 2.45
CA GLY A 98 -6.29 -16.95 1.01
C GLY A 98 -5.90 -18.37 0.65
N VAL A 99 -5.43 -18.57 -0.57
CA VAL A 99 -5.04 -19.90 -1.09
C VAL A 99 -3.95 -20.56 -0.23
N GLY A 100 -3.07 -19.78 0.38
CA GLY A 100 -2.02 -20.25 1.30
C GLY A 100 -2.50 -20.54 2.74
N GLY A 101 -3.80 -20.41 3.04
CA GLY A 101 -4.37 -20.59 4.37
C GLY A 101 -4.76 -19.28 5.05
N ALA A 102 -5.15 -19.38 6.33
CA ALA A 102 -5.53 -18.25 7.16
C ALA A 102 -4.55 -18.06 8.32
N GLY A 103 -4.24 -16.80 8.66
CA GLY A 103 -3.28 -16.51 9.72
C GLY A 103 -3.05 -15.03 9.96
N ARG A 104 -2.14 -14.75 10.91
CA ARG A 104 -1.68 -13.39 11.21
C ARG A 104 -0.71 -12.95 10.12
N VAL A 105 -0.90 -11.75 9.60
CA VAL A 105 0.02 -11.13 8.64
C VAL A 105 0.66 -9.88 9.27
N ARG A 106 1.93 -9.64 8.94
CA ARG A 106 2.58 -8.37 9.29
C ARG A 106 2.01 -7.26 8.41
N LEU A 107 1.90 -6.05 8.96
CA LEU A 107 1.38 -4.89 8.27
C LEU A 107 2.47 -3.81 8.21
N VAL A 108 2.65 -3.23 7.03
CA VAL A 108 3.62 -2.17 6.78
C VAL A 108 2.94 -0.96 6.15
N GLY A 109 3.53 0.22 6.34
CA GLY A 109 3.12 1.45 5.67
C GLY A 109 3.83 1.62 4.32
N ILE A 110 3.09 2.13 3.34
CA ILE A 110 3.59 2.58 2.05
C ILE A 110 3.20 4.05 1.90
N ASP A 111 4.20 4.93 1.78
CA ASP A 111 3.98 6.38 1.67
C ASP A 111 3.36 6.74 0.34
N SER A 112 3.84 6.14 -0.76
CA SER A 112 3.23 6.24 -2.08
C SER A 112 3.26 4.93 -2.87
N LEU A 113 2.14 4.61 -3.52
CA LEU A 113 2.00 3.53 -4.50
C LEU A 113 1.51 4.15 -5.80
N ARG A 114 2.28 3.98 -6.89
CA ARG A 114 1.94 4.54 -8.20
C ARG A 114 1.83 3.46 -9.27
N LEU A 115 0.74 3.53 -10.04
CA LEU A 115 0.44 2.70 -11.21
C LEU A 115 0.11 3.63 -12.38
N GLY A 116 1.03 3.75 -13.35
CA GLY A 116 0.90 4.77 -14.39
C GLY A 116 0.85 6.18 -13.80
N ALA A 117 -0.22 6.91 -14.09
CA ALA A 117 -0.53 8.23 -13.54
C ALA A 117 -1.38 8.20 -12.27
N ALA A 118 -1.91 7.03 -11.86
CA ALA A 118 -2.68 6.89 -10.63
C ALA A 118 -1.73 6.74 -9.44
N GLU A 119 -2.00 7.46 -8.35
CA GLU A 119 -1.17 7.43 -7.15
C GLU A 119 -2.02 7.36 -5.89
N ALA A 120 -1.65 6.47 -4.98
CA ALA A 120 -2.21 6.35 -3.65
C ALA A 120 -1.15 6.69 -2.62
N SER A 121 -1.53 7.47 -1.61
CA SER A 121 -0.67 7.87 -0.51
C SER A 121 -1.13 7.27 0.81
N GLY A 122 -0.18 6.89 1.68
CA GLY A 122 -0.47 6.39 3.03
C GLY A 122 -1.21 5.05 3.07
N LEU A 123 -0.82 4.10 2.23
CA LEU A 123 -1.44 2.77 2.19
C LEU A 123 -0.90 1.85 3.29
N THR A 124 -1.80 1.10 3.91
CA THR A 124 -1.45 -0.11 4.65
C THR A 124 -1.31 -1.28 3.67
N ALA A 125 -0.20 -2.00 3.75
CA ALA A 125 0.01 -3.24 3.00
C ALA A 125 0.31 -4.41 3.94
N CYS A 126 -0.03 -5.61 3.50
CA CYS A 126 0.35 -6.84 4.18
C CYS A 126 1.68 -7.36 3.67
N VAL A 127 2.46 -8.04 4.51
CA VAL A 127 3.69 -8.73 4.08
C VAL A 127 3.41 -10.22 4.01
N LEU A 128 3.67 -10.82 2.85
CA LEU A 128 3.50 -12.25 2.60
C LEU A 128 4.81 -12.88 2.11
N ASP A 129 4.95 -14.18 2.35
CA ASP A 129 5.87 -15.01 1.58
C ASP A 129 5.15 -15.45 0.29
N LEU A 130 5.56 -14.86 -0.84
CA LEU A 130 4.95 -15.14 -2.13
C LEU A 130 5.60 -16.32 -2.88
N GLN A 131 6.38 -17.19 -2.21
CA GLN A 131 6.98 -18.37 -2.86
C GLN A 131 5.99 -19.22 -3.66
N GLN A 132 4.75 -19.39 -3.19
CA GLN A 132 3.72 -20.13 -3.92
C GLN A 132 3.23 -19.40 -5.18
N VAL A 133 3.23 -18.07 -5.15
CA VAL A 133 2.84 -17.21 -6.29
C VAL A 133 3.95 -17.17 -7.34
N ARG A 134 5.22 -17.40 -6.96
CA ARG A 134 6.36 -17.44 -7.90
C ARG A 134 6.27 -18.55 -8.95
N ALA A 135 5.41 -19.55 -8.76
CA ALA A 135 5.06 -20.52 -9.81
C ALA A 135 4.37 -19.89 -11.03
N ILE A 136 3.78 -18.70 -10.85
CA ILE A 136 3.12 -17.90 -11.90
C ILE A 136 4.17 -17.06 -12.66
N SER A 137 4.99 -16.31 -11.94
CA SER A 137 6.16 -15.59 -12.46
C SER A 137 7.20 -15.43 -11.34
N PRO A 138 8.49 -15.73 -11.59
CA PRO A 138 9.53 -15.71 -10.56
C PRO A 138 9.75 -14.32 -9.95
N ASP A 139 9.39 -13.27 -10.68
CA ASP A 139 9.70 -11.87 -10.34
C ASP A 139 8.51 -11.13 -9.68
N VAL A 140 7.41 -11.82 -9.37
CA VAL A 140 6.27 -11.21 -8.66
C VAL A 140 6.72 -10.70 -7.30
N ALA A 141 6.49 -9.41 -7.10
CA ALA A 141 6.93 -8.67 -5.92
C ALA A 141 5.75 -8.26 -5.01
N GLY A 142 4.51 -8.48 -5.46
CA GLY A 142 3.31 -8.18 -4.67
C GLY A 142 1.99 -8.48 -5.37
N LEU A 143 0.92 -8.23 -4.63
CA LEU A 143 -0.48 -8.31 -5.05
C LEU A 143 -1.08 -6.91 -4.90
N LEU A 144 -1.62 -6.34 -5.97
CA LEU A 144 -2.33 -5.07 -5.94
C LEU A 144 -3.80 -5.32 -5.59
N GLY A 145 -4.20 -4.89 -4.41
CA GLY A 145 -5.51 -5.22 -3.84
C GLY A 145 -6.55 -4.11 -3.96
N LEU A 146 -7.75 -4.40 -3.44
CA LEU A 146 -8.92 -3.52 -3.49
C LEU A 146 -8.74 -2.20 -2.73
N ASN A 147 -7.86 -2.13 -1.72
CA ASN A 147 -7.55 -0.86 -1.06
C ASN A 147 -6.88 0.18 -1.97
N PHE A 148 -6.44 -0.23 -3.16
CA PHE A 148 -6.08 0.66 -4.27
C PHE A 148 -7.13 0.60 -5.39
N LEU A 149 -7.48 -0.61 -5.85
CA LEU A 149 -8.27 -0.82 -7.08
C LEU A 149 -9.70 -0.29 -6.99
N LYS A 150 -10.33 -0.30 -5.80
CA LYS A 150 -11.74 0.06 -5.64
C LYS A 150 -12.06 1.52 -5.96
N GLU A 151 -11.04 2.37 -5.99
CA GLU A 151 -11.16 3.80 -6.29
C GLU A 151 -11.27 4.06 -7.81
N PHE A 152 -11.16 3.00 -8.61
CA PHE A 152 -11.11 3.09 -10.07
C PHE A 152 -12.14 2.21 -10.75
N ARG A 153 -12.70 2.71 -11.85
CA ARG A 153 -13.22 1.86 -12.91
C ARG A 153 -12.03 1.29 -13.69
N VAL A 154 -11.83 -0.03 -13.61
CA VAL A 154 -10.75 -0.74 -14.28
C VAL A 154 -11.26 -1.34 -15.60
N THR A 155 -10.62 -0.99 -16.72
CA THR A 155 -10.89 -1.62 -18.03
C THR A 155 -9.65 -2.36 -18.51
N LEU A 156 -9.84 -3.60 -19.00
CA LEU A 156 -8.78 -4.46 -19.52
C LEU A 156 -9.00 -4.70 -21.01
N ASP A 157 -8.07 -4.22 -21.83
CA ASP A 157 -7.98 -4.49 -23.26
C ASP A 157 -6.91 -5.58 -23.48
N PHE A 158 -7.36 -6.83 -23.64
CA PHE A 158 -6.48 -7.98 -23.84
C PHE A 158 -5.89 -8.08 -25.25
N GLU A 159 -6.48 -7.41 -26.24
CA GLU A 159 -5.91 -7.37 -27.60
C GLU A 159 -4.67 -6.47 -27.62
N ARG A 160 -4.74 -5.32 -26.94
CA ARG A 160 -3.64 -4.36 -26.84
C ARG A 160 -2.74 -4.57 -25.62
N ASN A 161 -3.13 -5.43 -24.69
CA ASN A 161 -2.52 -5.62 -23.36
C ASN A 161 -2.43 -4.31 -22.56
N ILE A 162 -3.56 -3.60 -22.52
CA ILE A 162 -3.67 -2.28 -21.88
C ILE A 162 -4.71 -2.33 -20.77
N LEU A 163 -4.31 -1.80 -19.61
CA LEU A 163 -5.16 -1.51 -18.49
C LEU A 163 -5.43 0.00 -18.46
N LEU A 164 -6.70 0.36 -18.28
CA LEU A 164 -7.15 1.74 -18.09
C LEU A 164 -7.69 1.89 -16.67
N LEU A 165 -7.24 2.93 -15.98
CA LEU A 165 -7.79 3.38 -14.70
C LEU A 165 -8.50 4.71 -14.89
N GLN A 166 -9.78 4.74 -14.56
CA GLN A 166 -10.61 5.95 -14.56
C GLN A 166 -11.21 6.15 -13.17
N GLU A 167 -11.54 7.39 -12.79
CA GLU A 167 -12.26 7.65 -11.55
C GLU A 167 -13.53 6.79 -11.49
N ALA A 168 -13.78 6.18 -10.33
CA ALA A 168 -15.06 5.54 -10.06
C ALA A 168 -16.13 6.63 -9.82
N ASP A 169 -17.31 6.43 -10.40
CA ASP A 169 -18.48 7.32 -10.23
C ASP A 169 -19.08 7.26 -8.81
#